data_AF-A0A2V5PPX7-F1
#
_entry.id   AF-A0A2V5PPX7-F1
#
_cell.length_a   1.000
_cell.length_b   1.000
_cell.length_c   1.000
_cell.angle_alpha   90.00
_cell.angle_beta   90.00
_cell.angle_gamma   90.00
#
_symmetry.space_group_name_H-M   'P 1'
#
loop_
_entity.id
_entity.type
_entity.pdbx_description
1 polymer ?
#
loop_
_entity_poly.entity_id
_entity_poly.type
_entity_poly.pdbx_seq_one_letter_code
_entity_poly.pdbx_strand_id
1 'polypeptide(L)'
;FHYTDVPVTPPQRYRDGNAGRSRWDIVHMIPYCVEVLRGRVPEQNERKITKGVALILLAHYVADIHQPLHVGAEYFDAQGRVADPDRDKSALPDEGGNTFTLELSDEPPRGRGVHKKKLHGFWDYDAVNALFPEVPGTLRKSEIQAQIAPLTKQLVHEMATHEPKNWRMPANMDIENYAETWADEILPIAREGHERLQFTNVHPQREEDRVVAAGEADEKPQPDRISYRAWTAGIVREELHKAGWRLADLLQKIL
;
A
#
# COMPACT_ATOMS: atom_id res chain seq x y z
N PHE A 1 9.81 -8.26 -1.60
CA PHE A 1 8.68 -9.08 -2.11
C PHE A 1 7.32 -8.42 -1.85
N HIS A 2 7.16 -7.58 -0.83
CA HIS A 2 5.86 -7.06 -0.38
C HIS A 2 5.35 -5.82 -1.12
N TYR A 3 6.15 -5.27 -2.04
CA TYR A 3 5.86 -4.01 -2.69
C TYR A 3 6.54 -3.95 -4.06
N THR A 4 6.16 -2.94 -4.84
CA THR A 4 6.84 -2.37 -6.01
C THR A 4 6.71 -0.84 -5.92
N ASP A 5 7.70 -0.09 -6.40
CA ASP A 5 7.72 1.37 -6.32
C ASP A 5 7.43 2.00 -7.69
N VAL A 6 6.30 1.68 -8.31
CA VAL A 6 5.96 2.22 -9.62
C VAL A 6 5.83 3.75 -9.53
N PRO A 7 6.49 4.53 -10.42
CA PRO A 7 6.39 5.99 -10.41
C PRO A 7 4.95 6.47 -10.56
N VAL A 8 4.50 7.31 -9.63
CA VAL A 8 3.18 7.98 -9.71
C VAL A 8 3.21 9.24 -10.58
N THR A 9 4.40 9.83 -10.78
CA THR A 9 4.63 11.00 -11.65
C THR A 9 5.80 10.75 -12.62
N PRO A 10 5.57 10.78 -13.96
CA PRO A 10 4.25 10.80 -14.61
C PRO A 10 3.48 9.51 -14.29
N PRO A 11 2.16 9.48 -14.51
CA PRO A 11 1.37 8.27 -14.33
C PRO A 11 1.84 7.17 -15.27
N GLN A 12 2.07 5.98 -14.72
CA GLN A 12 2.48 4.80 -15.46
C GLN A 12 1.59 3.61 -15.10
N ARG A 13 1.47 2.64 -16.01
CA ARG A 13 1.07 1.28 -15.66
C ARG A 13 2.28 0.50 -15.16
N TYR A 14 2.04 -0.61 -14.47
CA TYR A 14 3.09 -1.50 -14.00
C TYR A 14 4.02 -1.94 -15.14
N ARG A 15 3.51 -2.21 -16.35
CA ARG A 15 4.33 -2.67 -17.48
C ARG A 15 5.06 -1.56 -18.28
N ASP A 16 4.77 -0.28 -18.04
CA ASP A 16 5.19 0.81 -18.94
C ASP A 16 6.64 1.26 -18.72
N GLY A 17 7.27 0.89 -17.60
CA GLY A 17 8.58 1.40 -17.18
C GLY A 17 9.44 0.35 -16.46
N ASN A 18 10.63 0.77 -16.02
CA ASN A 18 11.56 -0.12 -15.29
C ASN A 18 11.84 0.36 -13.85
N ALA A 19 11.71 1.67 -13.57
CA ALA A 19 11.96 2.21 -12.24
C ALA A 19 11.03 1.56 -11.19
N GLY A 20 11.58 1.21 -10.02
CA GLY A 20 10.83 0.64 -8.89
C GLY A 20 10.27 -0.78 -9.08
N ARG A 21 10.54 -1.42 -10.24
CA ARG A 21 10.05 -2.75 -10.58
C ARG A 21 11.17 -3.76 -10.47
N SER A 22 11.11 -4.58 -9.44
CA SER A 22 12.11 -5.61 -9.21
C SER A 22 11.72 -6.88 -9.95
N ARG A 23 12.72 -7.65 -10.38
CA ARG A 23 12.52 -9.02 -10.89
C ARG A 23 11.78 -9.95 -9.90
N TRP A 24 11.71 -9.56 -8.62
CA TRP A 24 11.00 -10.26 -7.55
C TRP A 24 10.30 -9.23 -6.66
N ASP A 25 9.33 -8.52 -7.21
CA ASP A 25 8.40 -7.68 -6.45
C ASP A 25 7.07 -8.40 -6.19
N ILE A 26 6.12 -7.70 -5.59
CA ILE A 26 4.81 -8.25 -5.24
C ILE A 26 4.02 -8.78 -6.44
N VAL A 27 4.13 -8.11 -7.60
CA VAL A 27 3.43 -8.50 -8.82
C VAL A 27 3.92 -9.85 -9.33
N HIS A 28 5.21 -10.15 -9.16
CA HIS A 28 5.79 -11.45 -9.51
C HIS A 28 5.58 -12.53 -8.44
N MET A 29 5.55 -12.14 -7.16
CA MET A 29 5.46 -13.11 -6.06
C MET A 29 4.07 -13.69 -5.87
N ILE A 30 3.00 -12.97 -6.21
CA ILE A 30 1.62 -13.49 -6.22
C ILE A 30 1.48 -14.70 -7.16
N PRO A 31 1.77 -14.61 -8.48
CA PRO A 31 1.68 -15.76 -9.38
C PRO A 31 2.68 -16.86 -9.00
N TYR A 32 3.86 -16.53 -8.46
CA TYR A 32 4.79 -17.55 -7.95
C TYR A 32 4.15 -18.40 -6.83
N CYS A 33 3.49 -17.77 -5.86
CA CYS A 33 2.76 -18.50 -4.82
C CYS A 33 1.62 -19.35 -5.39
N VAL A 34 0.89 -18.84 -6.38
CA VAL A 34 -0.16 -19.60 -7.10
C VAL A 34 0.41 -20.85 -7.76
N GLU A 35 1.56 -20.74 -8.43
CA GLU A 35 2.17 -21.88 -9.13
C GLU A 35 2.75 -22.92 -8.16
N VAL A 36 3.21 -22.52 -6.97
CA VAL A 36 3.55 -23.46 -5.88
C VAL A 36 2.30 -24.20 -5.39
N LEU A 37 1.19 -23.49 -5.15
CA LEU A 37 -0.06 -24.11 -4.69
C LEU A 37 -0.62 -25.12 -5.69
N ARG A 38 -0.57 -24.78 -7.00
CA ARG A 38 -0.92 -25.66 -8.12
C ARG A 38 0.06 -26.82 -8.34
N GLY A 39 1.21 -26.81 -7.68
CA GLY A 39 2.26 -27.83 -7.83
C GLY A 39 3.04 -27.75 -9.14
N ARG A 40 2.96 -26.62 -9.87
CA ARG A 40 3.78 -26.37 -11.07
C ARG A 40 5.19 -25.94 -10.71
N VAL A 41 5.35 -25.27 -9.57
CA VAL A 41 6.65 -25.03 -8.91
C VAL A 41 6.83 -26.03 -7.75
N PRO A 42 7.94 -26.78 -7.68
CA PRO A 42 8.16 -27.75 -6.61
C PRO A 42 8.37 -27.06 -5.25
N GLU A 43 7.98 -27.71 -4.16
CA GLU A 43 8.14 -27.17 -2.80
C GLU A 43 9.62 -27.04 -2.38
N GLN A 44 10.51 -27.78 -3.04
CA GLN A 44 11.97 -27.71 -2.87
C GLN A 44 12.59 -26.66 -3.82
N ASN A 45 11.94 -25.51 -3.96
CA ASN A 45 12.45 -24.39 -4.76
C ASN A 45 13.50 -23.56 -3.99
N GLU A 46 14.29 -22.78 -4.73
CA GLU A 46 15.37 -21.94 -4.18
C GLU A 46 14.90 -20.93 -3.12
N ARG A 47 13.63 -20.50 -3.19
CA ARG A 47 13.02 -19.56 -2.23
C ARG A 47 12.50 -20.25 -0.96
N LYS A 48 12.54 -21.59 -0.90
CA LYS A 48 12.03 -22.39 0.23
C LYS A 48 10.54 -22.15 0.52
N ILE A 49 9.77 -21.80 -0.50
CA ILE A 49 8.33 -21.58 -0.39
C ILE A 49 7.62 -22.91 -0.59
N THR A 50 7.17 -23.53 0.50
CA THR A 50 6.30 -24.72 0.50
C THR A 50 4.85 -24.31 0.19
N LYS A 51 3.94 -25.27 0.00
CA LYS A 51 2.51 -24.94 -0.20
C LYS A 51 1.90 -24.20 1.00
N GLY A 52 2.25 -24.61 2.22
CA GLY A 52 1.79 -23.93 3.43
C GLY A 52 2.29 -22.48 3.51
N VAL A 53 3.57 -22.26 3.17
CA VAL A 53 4.14 -20.90 3.11
C VAL A 53 3.51 -20.10 1.97
N ALA A 54 3.29 -20.70 0.80
CA ALA A 54 2.66 -20.05 -0.34
C ALA A 54 1.24 -19.58 -0.02
N LEU A 55 0.47 -20.34 0.75
CA LEU A 55 -0.87 -19.92 1.17
C LEU A 55 -0.84 -18.69 2.08
N ILE A 56 0.06 -18.68 3.07
CA ILE A 56 0.22 -17.54 4.00
C ILE A 56 0.72 -16.30 3.24
N LEU A 57 1.74 -16.47 2.40
CA LEU A 57 2.29 -15.40 1.58
C LEU A 57 1.26 -14.86 0.59
N LEU A 58 0.45 -15.73 -0.04
CA LEU A 58 -0.58 -15.28 -0.96
C LEU A 58 -1.64 -14.44 -0.26
N ALA A 59 -2.10 -14.85 0.92
CA ALA A 59 -3.04 -14.05 1.71
C ALA A 59 -2.46 -12.68 2.09
N HIS A 60 -1.17 -12.64 2.42
CA HIS A 60 -0.47 -11.41 2.77
C HIS A 60 -0.25 -10.50 1.55
N TYR A 61 0.28 -11.03 0.44
CA TYR A 61 0.53 -10.26 -0.77
C TYR A 61 -0.75 -9.75 -1.44
N VAL A 62 -1.87 -10.48 -1.35
CA VAL A 62 -3.15 -9.92 -1.84
C VAL A 62 -3.58 -8.73 -0.99
N ALA A 63 -3.33 -8.70 0.32
CA ALA A 63 -3.60 -7.51 1.12
C ALA A 63 -2.63 -6.36 0.77
N ASP A 64 -1.33 -6.66 0.69
CA ASP A 64 -0.28 -5.68 0.39
C ASP A 64 -0.50 -4.98 -0.96
N ILE A 65 -0.87 -5.69 -2.03
CA ILE A 65 -1.05 -5.07 -3.36
C ILE A 65 -2.29 -4.15 -3.42
N HIS A 66 -3.16 -4.22 -2.43
CA HIS A 66 -4.31 -3.32 -2.25
C HIS A 66 -3.97 -2.12 -1.34
N GLN A 67 -2.74 -2.04 -0.82
CA GLN A 67 -2.21 -0.87 -0.13
C GLN A 67 -1.54 0.03 -1.19
N PRO A 68 -2.06 1.24 -1.47
CA PRO A 68 -1.56 2.06 -2.58
C PRO A 68 -0.05 2.34 -2.56
N LEU A 69 0.54 2.58 -1.39
CA LEU A 69 1.96 2.87 -1.21
C LEU A 69 2.85 1.62 -1.18
N HIS A 70 2.28 0.41 -1.26
CA HIS A 70 3.04 -0.79 -1.63
C HIS A 70 3.21 -0.95 -3.15
N VAL A 71 2.56 -0.09 -3.96
CA VAL A 71 2.61 -0.19 -5.42
C VAL A 71 3.11 1.11 -6.07
N GLY A 72 2.70 2.26 -5.56
CA GLY A 72 3.09 3.56 -6.10
C GLY A 72 4.06 4.32 -5.19
N ALA A 73 5.08 4.92 -5.81
CA ALA A 73 6.07 5.76 -5.15
C ALA A 73 6.30 7.07 -5.93
N GLU A 74 6.64 8.14 -5.20
CA GLU A 74 7.09 9.40 -5.81
C GLU A 74 8.62 9.45 -5.89
N TYR A 75 9.13 10.09 -6.93
CA TYR A 75 10.56 10.20 -7.20
C TYR A 75 10.99 11.65 -7.23
N PHE A 76 12.17 11.94 -6.66
CA PHE A 76 12.68 13.30 -6.51
C PHE A 76 14.09 13.44 -7.06
N ASP A 77 14.37 14.55 -7.73
CA ASP A 77 15.73 14.92 -8.10
C ASP A 77 16.55 15.38 -6.88
N ALA A 78 17.85 15.62 -7.09
CA ALA A 78 18.74 16.08 -6.03
C ALA A 78 18.41 17.47 -5.46
N GLN A 79 17.49 18.22 -6.07
CA GLN A 79 16.98 19.50 -5.57
C GLN A 79 15.64 19.33 -4.84
N GLY A 80 15.13 18.10 -4.71
CA GLY A 80 13.88 17.82 -4.03
C GLY A 80 12.64 18.09 -4.87
N ARG A 81 12.77 18.19 -6.19
CA ARG A 81 11.63 18.36 -7.10
C ARG A 81 11.20 17.00 -7.63
N VAL A 82 9.89 16.82 -7.80
CA VAL A 82 9.33 15.62 -8.43
C VAL A 82 9.96 15.41 -9.81
N ALA A 83 10.41 14.18 -10.08
CA ALA A 83 11.14 13.82 -11.29
C ALA A 83 10.68 12.46 -11.84
N ASP A 84 10.70 12.33 -13.16
CA ASP A 84 10.44 11.06 -13.85
C ASP A 84 11.71 10.19 -13.82
N PRO A 85 11.76 9.08 -13.06
CA PRO A 85 12.96 8.24 -12.95
C PRO A 85 13.27 7.45 -14.23
N ASP A 86 12.36 7.41 -15.19
CA ASP A 86 12.64 6.85 -16.52
C ASP A 86 13.37 7.83 -17.43
N ARG A 87 13.27 9.14 -17.17
CA ARG A 87 14.01 10.19 -17.87
C ARG A 87 15.24 10.66 -17.11
N ASP A 88 15.18 10.70 -15.79
CA ASP A 88 16.28 11.06 -14.90
C ASP A 88 16.66 9.89 -14.00
N LYS A 89 17.70 9.16 -14.39
CA LYS A 89 18.18 8.00 -13.63
C LYS A 89 18.84 8.35 -12.29
N SER A 90 19.02 9.64 -12.00
CA SER A 90 19.48 10.11 -10.69
C SER A 90 18.36 10.40 -9.70
N ALA A 91 17.10 10.34 -10.15
CA ALA A 91 15.95 10.52 -9.28
C ALA A 91 15.90 9.43 -8.19
N LEU A 92 15.59 9.85 -6.99
CA LEU A 92 15.58 9.03 -5.78
C LEU A 92 14.14 8.71 -5.38
N PRO A 93 13.80 7.44 -5.09
CA PRO A 93 12.45 7.07 -4.64
C PRO A 93 12.19 7.57 -3.21
N ASP A 94 10.92 7.77 -2.88
CA ASP A 94 10.45 7.98 -1.51
C ASP A 94 10.19 6.68 -0.73
N GLU A 95 10.45 5.53 -1.37
CA GLU A 95 10.25 4.16 -0.84
C GLU A 95 8.81 3.94 -0.36
N GLY A 96 7.83 4.31 -1.20
CA GLY A 96 6.41 4.23 -0.86
C GLY A 96 6.06 5.12 0.34
N GLY A 97 6.77 6.24 0.50
CA GLY A 97 6.60 7.17 1.61
C GLY A 97 7.20 6.72 2.96
N ASN A 98 8.05 5.68 3.01
CA ASN A 98 8.67 5.25 4.26
C ASN A 98 9.63 6.29 4.86
N THR A 99 10.25 7.08 3.99
CA THR A 99 11.26 8.06 4.36
C THR A 99 10.65 9.42 4.71
N PHE A 100 9.40 9.67 4.30
CA PHE A 100 8.70 10.93 4.51
C PHE A 100 7.91 10.96 5.80
N THR A 101 8.00 12.08 6.50
CA THR A 101 7.24 12.29 7.73
C THR A 101 5.96 13.06 7.43
N LEU A 102 4.81 12.47 7.74
CA LEU A 102 3.49 13.02 7.44
C LEU A 102 3.04 14.06 8.48
N GLU A 103 2.52 15.20 8.02
CA GLU A 103 1.80 16.18 8.83
C GLU A 103 0.37 16.33 8.32
N LEU A 104 -0.60 16.10 9.21
CA LEU A 104 -2.02 16.20 8.91
C LEU A 104 -2.61 17.46 9.54
N SER A 105 -3.53 18.09 8.82
CA SER A 105 -4.21 19.32 9.23
C SER A 105 -5.17 19.13 10.41
N ASP A 106 -5.60 17.89 10.65
CA ASP A 106 -6.47 17.50 11.77
C ASP A 106 -5.69 17.14 13.04
N GLU A 107 -4.36 17.19 13.00
CA GLU A 107 -3.49 16.94 14.16
C GLU A 107 -2.94 18.24 14.74
N PRO A 108 -2.68 18.30 16.07
CA PRO A 108 -2.02 19.46 16.64
C PRO A 108 -0.62 19.66 16.03
N PRO A 109 -0.18 20.92 15.83
CA PRO A 109 1.15 21.20 15.32
C PRO A 109 2.23 20.48 16.12
N ARG A 110 3.24 19.96 15.42
CA ARG A 110 4.30 19.17 16.06
C ARG A 110 4.95 19.95 17.21
N GLY A 111 5.01 19.29 18.37
CA GLY A 111 5.68 19.76 19.57
C GLY A 111 6.85 18.86 19.97
N ARG A 112 7.67 19.34 20.92
CA ARG A 112 8.79 18.57 21.46
C ARG A 112 8.26 17.30 22.14
N GLY A 113 8.69 16.12 21.67
CA GLY A 113 8.28 14.82 22.22
C GLY A 113 7.14 14.11 21.48
N VAL A 114 6.59 14.70 20.41
CA VAL A 114 5.61 14.02 19.54
C VAL A 114 6.33 13.06 18.58
N HIS A 115 5.85 11.82 18.46
CA HIS A 115 6.42 10.85 17.54
C HIS A 115 6.17 11.23 16.08
N LYS A 116 7.23 11.15 15.27
CA LYS A 116 7.20 11.41 13.84
C LYS A 116 6.52 10.25 13.12
N LYS A 117 5.35 10.50 12.53
CA LYS A 117 4.60 9.50 11.75
C LYS A 117 5.13 9.44 10.33
N LYS A 118 5.46 8.25 9.84
CA LYS A 118 5.85 8.05 8.44
C LYS A 118 4.63 7.98 7.54
N LEU A 119 4.73 8.48 6.31
CA LEU A 119 3.62 8.43 5.34
C LEU A 119 3.20 6.98 5.08
N HIS A 120 4.15 6.08 4.82
CA HIS A 120 3.85 4.65 4.66
C HIS A 120 3.17 4.04 5.89
N GLY A 121 3.74 4.27 7.08
CA GLY A 121 3.19 3.76 8.33
C GLY A 121 1.80 4.30 8.66
N PHE A 122 1.47 5.51 8.20
CA PHE A 122 0.10 6.03 8.31
C PHE A 122 -0.88 5.20 7.48
N TRP A 123 -0.53 4.84 6.25
CA TRP A 123 -1.38 4.00 5.39
C TRP A 123 -1.55 2.58 5.96
N ASP A 124 -0.46 1.97 6.43
CA ASP A 124 -0.48 0.62 6.99
C ASP A 124 -1.30 0.51 8.28
N TYR A 125 -1.34 1.58 9.09
CA TYR A 125 -1.84 1.50 10.46
C TYR A 125 -2.89 2.57 10.77
N ASP A 126 -2.53 3.85 10.72
CA ASP A 126 -3.42 4.94 11.14
C ASP A 126 -4.68 5.04 10.27
N ALA A 127 -4.57 4.87 8.96
CA ALA A 127 -5.70 4.92 8.03
C ALA A 127 -6.69 3.76 8.25
N VAL A 128 -6.18 2.57 8.59
CA VAL A 128 -7.01 1.42 9.00
C VAL A 128 -7.70 1.72 10.33
N ASN A 129 -6.99 2.29 11.30
CA ASN A 129 -7.58 2.61 12.61
C ASN A 129 -8.62 3.74 12.52
N ALA A 130 -8.50 4.62 11.53
CA ALA A 130 -9.49 5.67 11.26
C ALA A 130 -10.86 5.13 10.79
N LEU A 131 -10.98 3.83 10.51
CA LEU A 131 -12.27 3.15 10.32
C LEU A 131 -13.08 3.00 11.61
N PHE A 132 -12.42 3.13 12.77
CA PHE A 132 -13.03 2.96 14.07
C PHE A 132 -13.16 4.31 14.79
N PRO A 133 -14.13 4.45 15.72
CA PRO A 133 -14.26 5.67 16.51
C PRO A 133 -12.97 6.01 17.25
N GLU A 134 -12.63 7.30 17.32
CA GLU A 134 -11.52 7.75 18.12
C GLU A 134 -11.75 7.41 19.59
N VAL A 135 -10.79 6.69 20.17
CA VAL A 135 -10.83 6.30 21.57
C VAL A 135 -9.96 7.29 22.36
N PRO A 136 -10.44 7.84 23.49
CA PRO A 136 -9.66 8.78 24.30
C PRO A 136 -8.26 8.26 24.63
N GLY A 137 -7.23 9.07 24.37
CA GLY A 137 -5.83 8.71 24.62
C GLY A 137 -5.45 8.48 26.09
N THR A 138 -6.39 8.67 27.01
CA THR A 138 -6.24 8.37 28.45
C THR A 138 -6.47 6.90 28.79
N LEU A 139 -7.03 6.11 27.87
CA LEU A 139 -7.32 4.68 28.09
C LEU A 139 -6.08 3.81 27.86
N ARG A 140 -5.97 2.73 28.63
CA ARG A 140 -4.89 1.75 28.44
C ARG A 140 -5.10 0.99 27.13
N LYS A 141 -4.01 0.54 26.51
CA LYS A 141 -4.05 -0.23 25.24
C LYS A 141 -5.02 -1.41 25.29
N SER A 142 -5.10 -2.13 26.40
CA SER A 142 -6.04 -3.25 26.58
C SER A 142 -7.51 -2.81 26.60
N GLU A 143 -7.80 -1.63 27.15
CA GLU A 143 -9.15 -1.07 27.21
C GLU A 143 -9.57 -0.56 25.82
N ILE A 144 -8.65 0.09 25.09
CA ILE A 144 -8.84 0.45 23.68
C ILE A 144 -9.12 -0.80 22.86
N GLN A 145 -8.30 -1.85 23.00
CA GLN A 145 -8.48 -3.11 22.27
C GLN A 145 -9.82 -3.78 22.59
N ALA A 146 -10.27 -3.76 23.85
CA ALA A 146 -11.56 -4.34 24.25
C ALA A 146 -12.75 -3.60 23.60
N GLN A 147 -12.62 -2.30 23.33
CA GLN A 147 -13.65 -1.50 22.64
C GLN A 147 -13.62 -1.68 21.13
N ILE A 148 -12.43 -1.74 20.52
CA ILE A 148 -12.27 -1.85 19.06
C ILE A 148 -12.55 -3.28 18.58
N ALA A 149 -12.17 -4.32 19.33
CA ALA A 149 -12.34 -5.72 18.93
C ALA A 149 -13.75 -6.11 18.45
N PRO A 150 -14.86 -5.76 19.13
CA PRO A 150 -16.20 -6.05 18.63
C PRO A 150 -16.52 -5.29 17.33
N LEU A 151 -16.06 -4.05 17.18
CA LEU A 151 -16.24 -3.26 15.97
C LEU A 151 -15.46 -3.85 14.79
N THR A 152 -14.23 -4.31 15.03
CA THR A 152 -13.43 -5.03 14.03
C THR A 152 -14.15 -6.30 13.58
N LYS A 153 -14.70 -7.09 14.51
CA LYS A 153 -15.48 -8.29 14.16
C LYS A 153 -16.72 -7.95 13.33
N GLN A 154 -17.42 -6.88 13.68
CA GLN A 154 -18.58 -6.42 12.93
C GLN A 154 -18.20 -5.97 11.52
N LEU A 155 -17.15 -5.17 11.37
CA LEU A 155 -16.66 -4.71 10.07
C LEU A 155 -16.23 -5.87 9.18
N VAL A 156 -15.45 -6.81 9.72
CA VAL A 156 -15.02 -8.02 8.99
C VAL A 156 -16.23 -8.86 8.57
N HIS A 157 -17.21 -9.02 9.45
CA HIS A 157 -18.45 -9.74 9.11
C HIS A 157 -19.23 -9.04 7.99
N GLU A 158 -19.37 -7.71 8.05
CA GLU A 158 -20.02 -6.90 7.02
C GLU A 158 -19.31 -7.08 5.66
N MET A 159 -17.99 -6.89 5.63
CA MET A 159 -17.17 -7.04 4.43
C MET A 159 -17.23 -8.46 3.86
N ALA A 160 -17.25 -9.50 4.70
CA ALA A 160 -17.32 -10.89 4.26
C ALA A 160 -18.71 -11.30 3.73
N THR A 161 -19.79 -10.62 4.17
CA THR A 161 -21.17 -10.97 3.82
C THR A 161 -21.78 -10.11 2.71
N HIS A 162 -21.13 -9.01 2.35
CA HIS A 162 -21.57 -8.11 1.29
C HIS A 162 -20.52 -8.06 0.20
N GLU A 163 -20.95 -8.18 -1.05
CA GLU A 163 -20.05 -8.11 -2.18
C GLU A 163 -19.57 -6.66 -2.43
N PRO A 164 -18.25 -6.40 -2.54
CA PRO A 164 -17.74 -5.07 -2.88
C PRO A 164 -18.12 -4.69 -4.32
N LYS A 165 -18.00 -3.41 -4.66
CA LYS A 165 -18.13 -2.99 -6.06
C LYS A 165 -16.81 -3.22 -6.80
N ASN A 166 -16.90 -3.56 -8.09
CA ASN A 166 -15.76 -3.62 -9.03
C ASN A 166 -14.57 -4.50 -8.57
N TRP A 167 -14.79 -5.52 -7.75
CA TRP A 167 -13.70 -6.38 -7.26
C TRP A 167 -13.33 -7.50 -8.23
N ARG A 168 -14.29 -7.97 -9.05
CA ARG A 168 -14.10 -9.13 -9.93
C ARG A 168 -13.16 -8.80 -11.08
N MET A 169 -12.19 -9.68 -11.31
CA MET A 169 -11.40 -9.66 -12.53
C MET A 169 -12.24 -10.12 -13.73
N PRO A 170 -11.91 -9.66 -14.96
CA PRO A 170 -12.57 -10.13 -16.17
C PRO A 170 -12.53 -11.66 -16.27
N ALA A 171 -13.65 -12.29 -16.62
CA ALA A 171 -13.80 -13.75 -16.61
C ALA A 171 -12.84 -14.48 -17.59
N ASN A 172 -12.33 -13.77 -18.60
CA ASN A 172 -11.39 -14.26 -19.60
C ASN A 172 -9.92 -13.91 -19.29
N MET A 173 -9.63 -13.36 -18.12
CA MET A 173 -8.27 -13.01 -17.71
C MET A 173 -7.58 -14.22 -17.07
N ASP A 174 -6.37 -14.52 -17.54
CA ASP A 174 -5.52 -15.52 -16.88
C ASP A 174 -5.12 -15.05 -15.49
N ILE A 175 -5.16 -15.96 -14.51
CA ILE A 175 -4.84 -15.69 -13.11
C ILE A 175 -3.42 -15.11 -12.94
N GLU A 176 -2.51 -15.49 -13.83
CA GLU A 176 -1.13 -14.99 -13.83
C GLU A 176 -1.07 -13.45 -14.04
N ASN A 177 -2.10 -12.86 -14.66
CA ASN A 177 -2.21 -11.42 -14.92
C ASN A 177 -3.02 -10.65 -13.86
N TYR A 178 -3.56 -11.33 -12.83
CA TYR A 178 -4.35 -10.68 -11.78
C TYR A 178 -3.53 -9.64 -11.02
N ALA A 179 -2.30 -9.99 -10.65
CA ALA A 179 -1.44 -9.12 -9.85
C ALA A 179 -1.07 -7.82 -10.59
N GLU A 180 -0.73 -7.91 -11.88
CA GLU A 180 -0.47 -6.72 -12.71
C GLU A 180 -1.73 -5.84 -12.80
N THR A 181 -2.90 -6.46 -12.98
CA THR A 181 -4.17 -5.72 -13.07
C THR A 181 -4.50 -5.00 -11.76
N TRP A 182 -4.31 -5.65 -10.61
CA TRP A 182 -4.51 -5.01 -9.30
C TRP A 182 -3.52 -3.87 -9.05
N ALA A 183 -2.26 -4.04 -9.47
CA ALA A 183 -1.28 -2.96 -9.40
C ALA A 183 -1.68 -1.76 -10.28
N ASP A 184 -2.14 -2.00 -11.51
CA ASP A 184 -2.63 -0.93 -12.39
C ASP A 184 -3.88 -0.21 -11.82
N GLU A 185 -4.76 -0.94 -11.12
CA GLU A 185 -5.97 -0.38 -10.51
C GLU A 185 -5.68 0.50 -9.28
N ILE A 186 -4.67 0.16 -8.47
CA ILE A 186 -4.34 0.89 -7.24
C ILE A 186 -3.45 2.12 -7.50
N LEU A 187 -2.71 2.15 -8.62
CA LEU A 187 -1.77 3.24 -8.94
C LEU A 187 -2.41 4.64 -9.01
N PRO A 188 -3.61 4.83 -9.59
CA PRO A 188 -4.31 6.11 -9.52
C PRO A 188 -4.58 6.58 -8.08
N ILE A 189 -4.87 5.66 -7.17
CA ILE A 189 -5.10 5.97 -5.75
C ILE A 189 -3.77 6.34 -5.07
N ALA A 190 -2.69 5.61 -5.37
CA ALA A 190 -1.36 5.94 -4.87
C ALA A 190 -0.98 7.36 -5.31
N ARG A 191 -1.20 7.68 -6.60
CA ARG A 191 -0.98 9.02 -7.14
C ARG A 191 -1.80 10.08 -6.44
N GLU A 192 -3.11 9.90 -6.27
CA GLU A 192 -3.95 10.85 -5.53
C GLU A 192 -3.44 11.02 -4.08
N GLY A 193 -2.98 9.94 -3.46
CA GLY A 193 -2.36 9.95 -2.14
C GLY A 193 -1.13 10.84 -2.03
N HIS A 194 -0.30 10.91 -3.08
CA HIS A 194 0.83 11.84 -3.15
C HIS A 194 0.37 13.26 -3.56
N GLU A 195 -0.57 13.37 -4.50
CA GLU A 195 -1.12 14.64 -4.98
C GLU A 195 -1.95 15.38 -3.92
N ARG A 196 -2.40 14.72 -2.85
CA ARG A 196 -3.04 15.38 -1.71
C ARG A 196 -2.03 15.99 -0.72
N LEU A 197 -0.73 15.73 -0.91
CA LEU A 197 0.36 16.20 -0.06
C LEU A 197 1.24 17.24 -0.77
N GLN A 198 1.93 18.05 0.02
CA GLN A 198 3.02 18.90 -0.39
C GLN A 198 4.30 18.34 0.21
N PHE A 199 5.27 18.02 -0.64
CA PHE A 199 6.57 17.55 -0.20
C PHE A 199 7.51 18.72 0.06
N THR A 200 8.03 18.81 1.27
CA THR A 200 8.89 19.89 1.74
C THR A 200 10.17 19.31 2.35
N ASN A 201 11.22 20.13 2.43
CA ASN A 201 12.52 19.73 2.99
C ASN A 201 13.08 18.43 2.38
N VAL A 202 12.83 18.21 1.09
CA VAL A 202 13.24 16.99 0.39
C VAL A 202 14.75 16.98 0.18
N HIS A 203 15.42 15.90 0.60
CA HIS A 203 16.86 15.73 0.48
C HIS A 203 17.24 14.25 0.29
N PRO A 204 18.41 13.97 -0.31
CA PRO A 204 18.97 12.62 -0.33
C PRO A 204 19.29 12.13 1.09
N GLN A 205 18.80 10.95 1.44
CA GLN A 205 19.12 10.24 2.67
C GLN A 205 19.79 8.91 2.32
N ARG A 206 20.86 8.56 3.03
CA ARG A 206 21.53 7.28 2.87
C ARG A 206 20.85 6.25 3.77
N GLU A 207 20.28 5.23 3.15
CA GLU A 207 19.87 3.98 3.78
C GLU A 207 20.97 2.93 3.61
N GLU A 208 20.85 1.77 4.27
CA GLU A 208 21.92 0.77 4.39
C GLU A 208 22.67 0.50 3.07
N ASP A 209 21.94 0.22 1.99
CA ASP A 209 22.48 -0.18 0.69
C ASP A 209 22.23 0.83 -0.44
N ARG A 210 21.53 1.94 -0.18
CA ARG A 210 21.03 2.83 -1.23
C ARG A 210 20.87 4.27 -0.75
N VAL A 211 20.61 5.18 -1.70
CA VAL A 211 20.23 6.56 -1.42
C VAL A 211 18.79 6.76 -1.87
N VAL A 212 18.00 7.41 -1.02
CA VAL A 212 16.55 7.61 -1.18
C VAL A 212 16.21 9.08 -0.98
N ALA A 213 15.06 9.53 -1.46
CA ALA A 213 14.53 10.83 -1.10
C ALA A 213 13.92 10.75 0.29
N ALA A 214 14.14 11.74 1.15
CA ALA A 214 13.51 11.86 2.45
C ALA A 214 13.09 13.31 2.70
N GLY A 215 12.10 13.51 3.56
CA GLY A 215 11.61 14.86 3.86
C GLY A 215 10.32 14.85 4.68
N GLU A 216 9.52 15.89 4.44
CA GLU A 216 8.23 16.12 5.06
C GLU A 216 7.14 16.07 3.98
N ALA A 217 5.97 15.55 4.36
CA ALA A 217 4.80 15.45 3.51
C ALA A 217 3.63 16.09 4.24
N ASP A 218 3.28 17.30 3.84
CA ASP A 218 2.29 18.14 4.52
C ASP A 218 0.95 18.07 3.78
N GLU A 219 -0.14 17.85 4.51
CA GLU A 219 -1.48 17.83 3.91
C GLU A 219 -1.82 19.16 3.23
N LYS A 220 -2.22 19.10 1.95
CA LYS A 220 -2.73 20.27 1.22
C LYS A 220 -4.22 20.47 1.49
N PRO A 221 -4.70 21.72 1.54
CA PRO A 221 -6.13 22.01 1.50
C PRO A 221 -6.76 21.41 0.24
N GLN A 222 -7.79 20.57 0.42
CA GLN A 222 -8.48 19.91 -0.69
C GLN A 222 -9.74 20.68 -1.10
N PRO A 223 -10.05 20.80 -2.41
CA PRO A 223 -11.27 21.47 -2.87
C PRO A 223 -12.57 20.83 -2.33
N ASP A 224 -12.55 19.51 -2.12
CA ASP A 224 -13.66 18.73 -1.55
C ASP A 224 -13.79 18.90 -0.03
N ARG A 225 -12.81 19.56 0.63
CA ARG A 225 -12.69 19.73 2.08
C ARG A 225 -12.63 18.42 2.87
N ILE A 226 -12.33 17.31 2.20
CA ILE A 226 -12.13 16.01 2.86
C ILE A 226 -10.68 15.96 3.33
N SER A 227 -10.47 15.76 4.63
CA SER A 227 -9.12 15.62 5.18
C SER A 227 -8.45 14.37 4.61
N TYR A 228 -7.12 14.36 4.57
CA TYR A 228 -6.32 13.22 4.14
C TYR A 228 -6.73 11.96 4.89
N ARG A 229 -6.90 12.06 6.23
CA ARG A 229 -7.34 10.94 7.06
C ARG A 229 -8.71 10.42 6.64
N ALA A 230 -9.70 11.28 6.52
CA ALA A 230 -11.06 10.87 6.15
C ALA A 230 -11.09 10.24 4.75
N TRP A 231 -10.35 10.81 3.79
CA TRP A 231 -10.20 10.25 2.45
C TRP A 231 -9.51 8.88 2.47
N THR A 232 -8.34 8.74 3.12
CA THR A 232 -7.63 7.45 3.22
C THR A 232 -8.45 6.38 3.94
N ALA A 233 -9.23 6.73 4.98
CA ALA A 233 -10.12 5.79 5.64
C ALA A 233 -11.17 5.24 4.67
N GLY A 234 -11.75 6.09 3.82
CA GLY A 234 -12.65 5.67 2.75
C GLY A 234 -12.00 4.68 1.78
N ILE A 235 -10.81 5.03 1.28
CA ILE A 235 -10.02 4.18 0.38
C ILE A 235 -9.69 2.83 1.04
N VAL A 236 -9.14 2.84 2.26
CA VAL A 236 -8.77 1.62 2.99
C VAL A 236 -9.98 0.73 3.23
N ARG A 237 -11.16 1.30 3.52
CA ARG A 237 -12.41 0.50 3.61
C ARG A 237 -12.69 -0.24 2.32
N GLU A 238 -12.62 0.45 1.18
CA GLU A 238 -12.92 -0.15 -0.14
C GLU A 238 -11.88 -1.20 -0.54
N GLU A 239 -10.59 -0.92 -0.36
CA GLU A 239 -9.52 -1.78 -0.81
C GLU A 239 -9.34 -3.02 0.06
N LEU A 240 -9.51 -2.92 1.39
CA LEU A 240 -9.58 -4.11 2.26
C LEU A 240 -10.76 -5.02 1.89
N HIS A 241 -11.90 -4.41 1.53
CA HIS A 241 -13.09 -5.15 1.13
C HIS A 241 -12.84 -5.91 -0.18
N LYS A 242 -12.25 -5.26 -1.20
CA LYS A 242 -11.84 -5.90 -2.46
C LYS A 242 -10.81 -7.00 -2.22
N ALA A 243 -9.78 -6.75 -1.42
CA ALA A 243 -8.69 -7.70 -1.16
C ALA A 243 -9.20 -9.04 -0.61
N GLY A 244 -10.12 -9.00 0.37
CA GLY A 244 -10.70 -10.21 0.95
C GLY A 244 -11.46 -11.05 -0.07
N TRP A 245 -12.28 -10.42 -0.91
CA TRP A 245 -13.04 -11.11 -1.96
C TRP A 245 -12.16 -11.63 -3.09
N ARG A 246 -11.15 -10.86 -3.50
CA ARG A 246 -10.16 -11.26 -4.50
C ARG A 246 -9.32 -12.43 -4.04
N LEU A 247 -8.92 -12.46 -2.76
CA LEU A 247 -8.24 -13.61 -2.18
C LEU A 247 -9.14 -14.86 -2.21
N ALA A 248 -10.40 -14.73 -1.79
CA ALA A 248 -11.34 -15.85 -1.80
C ALA A 248 -11.57 -16.41 -3.21
N ASP A 249 -11.79 -15.55 -4.20
CA ASP A 249 -11.96 -15.94 -5.60
C ASP A 249 -10.71 -16.60 -6.18
N LEU A 250 -9.53 -16.03 -5.88
CA LEU A 250 -8.26 -16.60 -6.30
C LEU A 250 -8.07 -18.00 -5.71
N LEU A 251 -8.33 -18.18 -4.41
CA LEU A 251 -8.24 -19.49 -3.74
C LEU A 251 -9.22 -20.51 -4.35
N GLN A 252 -10.46 -20.12 -4.64
CA GLN A 252 -11.45 -20.98 -5.31
C GLN A 252 -11.03 -21.43 -6.71
N LYS A 253 -10.20 -20.64 -7.41
CA LYS A 253 -9.74 -20.95 -8.76
C LYS A 253 -8.46 -21.80 -8.80
N ILE A 254 -7.75 -21.94 -7.70
CA ILE A 254 -6.44 -22.60 -7.66
C ILE A 254 -6.39 -23.85 -6.78
N LEU A 255 -7.34 -24.02 -5.85
CA LEU A 255 -7.50 -25.19 -4.98
C LEU A 255 -8.67 -26.07 -5.46
#